data_AF-A0A4Q4T258-F1
#
_entry.id   AF-A0A4Q4T258-F1
#
_cell.length_a   1.000
_cell.length_b   1.000
_cell.length_c   1.000
_cell.angle_alpha   90.00
_cell.angle_beta   90.00
_cell.angle_gamma   90.00
#
_symmetry.space_group_name_H-M   'P 1'
#
loop_
_entity.id
_entity.type
_entity.pdbx_description
1 polymer ?
#
loop_
_entity_poly.entity_id
_entity_poly.type
_entity_poly.pdbx_seq_one_letter_code
_entity_poly.pdbx_strand_id
1 'polypeptide(L)'
;MVASSVLKMAASTRPGCPPHPVEVQPESNKRIKKKPAPLSAKQRAALREQLKEVHFLKPDYADNTKINIAGILRKWKAAAGGNRDNEKKKLKDGSYEDLWDDRVRNRDEEDTEETGAALDENSHVPEGILTQETEGRGRPKALCYEDVLLMVVRHPETGEDVLAMAVKLIYYKGADNKPKPTIFFFTATRRLMFCPILVIISLPLADGAFAALNLTSPSQIFQIKNRGPVTCTPFRWKRDWLKRPIFPEDDMKRQTLDAGFEDAIGPKAFRRGAANVANGNAPDAVRDQMMRHDPKWATFNSASINEKVQFDLQNAFLDESLEDGLVTLFTRISIMRDPRASYDMVPEEVWNALPLDPDIAKLVTQRTRLKNGKYRMRGTDQEGEVQRLTKEIKKKRAQRNKALRQEYRKYYFHNRPTWDIERQLAEGAAEELEEDIQPPIQLCIPERAQLAEILCHQPDNLNANDLRSLRTKAAELLSTLCNKKETAKRKVIR
;
A
#
# COMPACT_ATOMS: atom_id res chain seq x y z
N MET A 1 -1.65 49.51 -10.70
CA MET A 1 -0.94 49.13 -11.94
C MET A 1 0.55 48.92 -11.65
N VAL A 2 0.90 47.84 -10.95
CA VAL A 2 2.28 47.35 -10.85
C VAL A 2 2.20 45.83 -10.75
N ALA A 3 2.04 45.17 -11.90
CA ALA A 3 2.15 43.73 -12.10
C ALA A 3 2.14 43.44 -13.61
N SER A 4 3.16 43.91 -14.34
CA SER A 4 3.34 43.56 -15.77
C SER A 4 4.77 43.83 -16.27
N SER A 5 5.80 43.52 -15.46
CA SER A 5 7.19 43.84 -15.83
C SER A 5 8.17 42.65 -15.85
N VAL A 6 7.73 41.40 -15.84
CA VAL A 6 8.68 40.24 -15.89
C VAL A 6 8.40 39.25 -17.04
N LEU A 7 7.49 39.56 -17.97
CA LEU A 7 7.11 38.60 -19.04
C LEU A 7 7.01 39.18 -20.45
N LYS A 8 7.80 40.21 -20.79
CA LYS A 8 7.93 40.71 -22.16
C LYS A 8 9.36 41.15 -22.49
N MET A 9 10.25 40.19 -22.73
CA MET A 9 11.34 40.37 -23.68
C MET A 9 11.72 39.02 -24.28
N ALA A 10 11.21 38.74 -25.49
CA ALA A 10 11.98 38.19 -26.61
C ALA A 10 11.04 37.62 -27.69
N ALA A 11 10.60 38.47 -28.64
CA ALA A 11 10.29 38.05 -30.02
C ALA A 11 10.12 39.29 -30.93
N SER A 12 11.06 39.54 -31.87
CA SER A 12 10.79 39.90 -33.29
C SER A 12 12.07 40.18 -34.13
N THR A 13 12.29 39.34 -35.15
CA THR A 13 12.97 39.41 -36.49
C THR A 13 13.96 40.54 -36.91
N ARG A 14 15.26 40.25 -37.25
CA ARG A 14 16.01 39.96 -38.55
C ARG A 14 16.43 41.22 -39.40
N PRO A 15 17.48 41.29 -40.30
CA PRO A 15 18.46 40.30 -40.87
C PRO A 15 19.98 40.72 -41.12
N GLY A 16 20.86 39.75 -41.46
CA GLY A 16 22.16 39.83 -42.24
C GLY A 16 23.46 40.22 -41.46
N CYS A 17 24.68 39.64 -41.58
CA CYS A 17 25.46 38.67 -42.40
C CYS A 17 26.83 38.44 -41.64
N PRO A 18 27.85 37.60 -42.00
CA PRO A 18 28.01 36.32 -42.73
C PRO A 18 28.64 35.20 -41.82
N PRO A 19 29.02 33.98 -42.32
CA PRO A 19 29.33 32.82 -41.48
C PRO A 19 30.84 32.62 -41.21
N HIS A 20 31.20 32.16 -40.02
CA HIS A 20 32.51 31.56 -39.73
C HIS A 20 32.38 30.28 -38.87
N PRO A 21 33.33 29.33 -39.03
CA PRO A 21 33.02 27.91 -39.00
C PRO A 21 32.99 27.30 -37.61
N VAL A 22 32.28 26.17 -37.58
CA VAL A 22 32.10 25.21 -36.50
C VAL A 22 33.43 24.64 -36.01
N GLU A 23 33.68 24.76 -34.71
CA GLU A 23 34.47 23.76 -33.95
C GLU A 23 33.61 23.26 -32.78
N VAL A 24 33.11 22.02 -32.93
CA VAL A 24 32.56 21.25 -31.83
C VAL A 24 33.74 20.60 -31.11
N GLN A 25 34.09 21.09 -29.92
CA GLN A 25 34.94 20.35 -28.99
C GLN A 25 34.07 19.67 -27.93
N PRO A 26 34.32 18.39 -27.59
CA PRO A 26 33.60 17.70 -26.55
C PRO A 26 34.18 18.09 -25.19
N GLU A 27 33.45 18.86 -24.39
CA GLU A 27 33.79 19.08 -22.97
C GLU A 27 33.47 17.83 -22.13
N SER A 28 34.26 16.78 -22.34
CA SER A 28 34.52 15.76 -21.34
C SER A 28 35.87 16.04 -20.69
N ASN A 29 35.91 16.92 -19.69
CA ASN A 29 37.04 16.98 -18.75
C ASN A 29 36.62 17.44 -17.34
N LYS A 30 36.31 16.43 -16.52
CA LYS A 30 36.68 16.25 -15.10
C LYS A 30 36.78 17.50 -14.20
N ARG A 31 35.70 17.77 -13.43
CA ARG A 31 35.83 18.34 -12.08
C ARG A 31 35.95 17.22 -11.06
N ILE A 32 37.18 16.82 -10.71
CA ILE A 32 37.45 15.93 -9.58
C ILE A 32 37.22 16.73 -8.29
N LYS A 33 36.04 16.61 -7.68
CA LYS A 33 35.87 16.95 -6.25
C LYS A 33 36.60 15.89 -5.43
N LYS A 34 37.69 16.26 -4.76
CA LYS A 34 38.40 15.38 -3.80
C LYS A 34 37.40 14.95 -2.71
N LYS A 35 36.92 13.70 -2.76
CA LYS A 35 36.22 13.08 -1.62
C LYS A 35 37.17 13.10 -0.40
N PRO A 36 36.70 13.43 0.81
CA PRO A 36 37.51 13.28 2.01
C PRO A 36 37.93 11.80 2.17
N ALA A 37 39.14 11.59 2.66
CA ALA A 37 39.69 10.25 2.82
C ALA A 37 38.80 9.41 3.77
N PRO A 38 38.54 8.13 3.45
CA PRO A 38 37.71 7.28 4.29
C PRO A 38 38.33 7.13 5.68
N LEU A 39 37.51 7.26 6.72
CA LEU A 39 37.93 7.10 8.11
C LEU A 39 38.58 5.72 8.31
N SER A 40 39.72 5.72 9.00
CA SER A 40 40.40 4.50 9.43
C SER A 40 39.55 3.71 10.43
N ALA A 41 39.83 2.41 10.60
CA ALA A 41 39.10 1.57 11.57
C ALA A 41 39.12 2.16 12.99
N LYS A 42 40.24 2.78 13.40
CA LYS A 42 40.39 3.45 14.69
C LYS A 42 39.54 4.72 14.81
N GLN A 43 39.43 5.50 13.73
CA GLN A 43 38.55 6.68 13.67
C GLN A 43 37.07 6.29 13.66
N ARG A 44 36.70 5.20 12.99
CA ARG A 44 35.32 4.66 13.03
C ARG A 44 34.95 4.14 14.41
N ALA A 45 35.89 3.53 15.13
CA ALA A 45 35.68 3.07 16.50
C ALA A 45 35.51 4.26 17.47
N ALA A 46 36.34 5.31 17.33
CA ALA A 46 36.20 6.54 18.13
C ALA A 46 34.87 7.26 17.85
N LEU A 47 34.44 7.33 16.58
CA LEU A 47 33.15 7.91 16.21
C LEU A 47 31.97 7.09 16.78
N ARG A 48 32.10 5.76 16.83
CA ARG A 48 31.11 4.87 17.46
C ARG A 48 31.01 5.09 18.97
N GLU A 49 32.11 5.36 19.66
CA GLU A 49 32.06 5.72 21.09
C GLU A 49 31.46 7.10 21.33
N GLN A 50 31.77 8.09 20.48
CA GLN A 50 31.12 9.40 20.56
C GLN A 50 29.61 9.33 20.30
N LEU A 51 29.16 8.39 19.45
CA LEU A 51 27.75 8.13 19.18
C LEU A 51 27.04 7.31 20.27
N LYS A 52 27.75 6.74 21.25
CA LYS A 52 27.10 6.07 22.40
C LYS A 52 26.52 7.04 23.42
N GLU A 53 27.07 8.25 23.51
CA GLU A 53 26.54 9.31 24.39
C GLU A 53 25.38 10.10 23.73
N VAL A 54 25.17 9.91 22.44
CA VAL A 54 23.99 10.43 21.74
C VAL A 54 22.87 9.41 21.93
N HIS A 55 21.95 9.69 22.86
CA HIS A 55 20.68 8.98 22.92
C HIS A 55 20.10 8.92 21.50
N PHE A 56 19.93 7.68 21.00
CA PHE A 56 19.39 7.36 19.69
C PHE A 56 18.43 8.45 19.22
N LEU A 57 18.76 9.07 18.09
CA LEU A 57 17.87 9.92 17.31
C LEU A 57 16.45 9.37 17.47
N LYS A 58 15.55 10.19 18.05
CA LYS A 58 14.12 9.88 18.07
C LYS A 58 13.76 9.44 16.64
N PRO A 59 13.09 8.29 16.46
CA PRO A 59 12.67 7.92 15.12
C PRO A 59 11.67 8.98 14.64
N ASP A 60 12.13 9.92 13.81
CA ASP A 60 11.31 10.95 13.14
C ASP A 60 10.33 10.36 12.09
N TYR A 61 9.99 9.08 12.24
CA TYR A 61 9.05 8.34 11.41
C TYR A 61 7.89 7.73 12.19
N ALA A 62 7.54 8.30 13.33
CA ALA A 62 6.39 7.83 14.10
C ALA A 62 5.12 8.58 13.69
N ASP A 63 4.98 9.87 13.96
CA ASP A 63 3.63 10.47 13.96
C ASP A 63 3.08 10.75 12.56
N ASN A 64 3.94 11.13 11.62
CA ASN A 64 3.51 11.57 10.29
C ASN A 64 3.13 10.41 9.35
N THR A 65 3.86 9.29 9.43
CA THR A 65 3.53 8.03 8.73
C THR A 65 2.33 7.34 9.40
N LYS A 66 2.25 7.42 10.74
CA LYS A 66 1.05 7.00 11.50
C LYS A 66 -0.18 7.76 11.03
N ILE A 67 -0.18 9.09 10.91
CA ILE A 67 -1.39 9.85 10.52
C ILE A 67 -1.92 9.43 9.14
N ASN A 68 -1.03 9.27 8.15
CA ASN A 68 -1.42 8.96 6.77
C ASN A 68 -1.96 7.54 6.62
N ILE A 69 -1.30 6.58 7.24
CA ILE A 69 -1.70 5.19 7.14
C ILE A 69 -2.77 4.84 8.19
N ALA A 70 -2.81 5.49 9.36
CA ALA A 70 -3.93 5.38 10.30
C ALA A 70 -5.21 5.98 9.74
N GLY A 71 -5.18 7.03 8.93
CA GLY A 71 -6.36 7.50 8.19
C GLY A 71 -6.93 6.42 7.26
N ILE A 72 -6.04 5.73 6.53
CA ILE A 72 -6.39 4.71 5.53
C ILE A 72 -6.82 3.40 6.20
N LEU A 73 -6.11 2.97 7.24
CA LEU A 73 -6.39 1.76 8.00
C LEU A 73 -7.56 1.91 8.99
N ARG A 74 -7.86 3.12 9.49
CA ARG A 74 -9.13 3.41 10.19
C ARG A 74 -10.35 3.06 9.34
N LYS A 75 -10.25 3.10 8.01
CA LYS A 75 -11.33 2.81 7.05
C LYS A 75 -11.22 1.47 6.32
N TRP A 76 -10.17 0.68 6.61
CA TRP A 76 -10.21 -0.79 6.50
C TRP A 76 -11.43 -1.38 7.25
N LYS A 77 -12.10 -0.57 8.09
CA LYS A 77 -13.41 -0.74 8.75
C LYS A 77 -14.64 -1.09 7.88
N ALA A 78 -14.58 -1.30 6.56
CA ALA A 78 -15.80 -1.60 5.77
C ALA A 78 -15.74 -2.75 4.74
N ALA A 79 -14.57 -3.28 4.37
CA ALA A 79 -14.44 -4.09 3.15
C ALA A 79 -14.14 -5.59 3.30
N ALA A 80 -13.78 -6.08 4.49
CA ALA A 80 -13.51 -7.51 4.69
C ALA A 80 -14.83 -8.30 4.82
N GLY A 81 -15.32 -8.83 3.69
CA GLY A 81 -16.53 -9.67 3.67
C GLY A 81 -17.10 -9.92 2.28
N GLY A 82 -16.28 -10.42 1.35
CA GLY A 82 -16.71 -10.77 0.00
C GLY A 82 -15.99 -11.98 -0.56
N ASN A 83 -16.46 -13.18 -0.20
CA ASN A 83 -16.15 -14.39 -0.96
C ASN A 83 -16.80 -14.27 -2.34
N ARG A 84 -16.01 -14.39 -3.42
CA ARG A 84 -16.52 -14.54 -4.79
C ARG A 84 -15.76 -15.69 -5.44
N ASP A 85 -16.50 -16.75 -5.73
CA ASP A 85 -16.05 -17.90 -6.51
C ASP A 85 -15.56 -17.42 -7.88
N ASN A 86 -14.27 -17.61 -8.15
CA ASN A 86 -13.64 -17.28 -9.42
C ASN A 86 -13.43 -18.57 -10.24
N GLU A 87 -14.51 -19.13 -10.77
CA GLU A 87 -14.42 -19.95 -11.98
C GLU A 87 -14.51 -19.03 -13.21
N LYS A 88 -13.37 -18.76 -13.85
CA LYS A 88 -13.36 -18.17 -15.19
C LYS A 88 -13.60 -19.28 -16.21
N LYS A 89 -14.74 -19.23 -16.90
CA LYS A 89 -15.01 -20.04 -18.11
C LYS A 89 -13.94 -19.75 -19.16
N LYS A 90 -13.29 -20.80 -19.68
CA LYS A 90 -12.44 -20.74 -20.89
C LYS A 90 -13.28 -20.25 -22.07
N LEU A 91 -12.76 -19.28 -22.82
CA LEU A 91 -13.23 -19.01 -24.18
C LEU A 91 -12.80 -20.18 -25.08
N LYS A 92 -13.75 -20.70 -25.85
CA LYS A 92 -13.53 -21.67 -26.92
C LYS A 92 -13.46 -20.91 -28.24
N ASP A 93 -12.27 -20.55 -28.67
CA ASP A 93 -11.91 -20.60 -30.09
C ASP A 93 -10.42 -20.94 -30.17
N GLY A 94 -10.10 -21.90 -31.04
CA GLY A 94 -8.76 -22.48 -31.16
C GLY A 94 -7.80 -21.58 -31.92
N SER A 95 -7.57 -20.35 -31.45
CA SER A 95 -6.61 -19.41 -32.07
C SER A 95 -5.27 -19.30 -31.32
N TYR A 96 -4.94 -20.27 -30.45
CA TYR A 96 -3.70 -20.23 -29.64
C TYR A 96 -2.57 -21.13 -30.16
N GLU A 97 -2.83 -21.98 -31.15
CA GLU A 97 -1.90 -23.06 -31.56
C GLU A 97 -0.97 -22.69 -32.74
N ASP A 98 -1.09 -21.50 -33.33
CA ASP A 98 -0.36 -21.12 -34.55
C ASP A 98 0.80 -20.11 -34.35
N LEU A 99 1.24 -19.84 -33.12
CA LEU A 99 2.22 -18.76 -32.85
C LEU A 99 3.51 -19.17 -32.14
N TRP A 100 3.70 -20.45 -31.79
CA TRP A 100 4.91 -20.91 -31.10
C TRP A 100 5.31 -22.33 -31.53
N ASP A 101 5.80 -22.47 -32.77
CA ASP A 101 6.54 -23.68 -33.17
C ASP A 101 7.92 -23.69 -32.52
N ASP A 102 8.25 -24.84 -31.94
CA ASP A 102 9.28 -25.07 -30.95
C ASP A 102 10.54 -25.56 -31.65
N ARG A 103 11.23 -24.68 -32.38
CA ARG A 103 12.51 -24.98 -33.03
C ARG A 103 13.45 -23.78 -33.02
N VAL A 104 14.24 -23.67 -31.95
CA VAL A 104 15.71 -23.57 -31.93
C VAL A 104 16.10 -23.43 -30.45
N ARG A 105 16.43 -24.56 -29.82
CA ARG A 105 17.07 -24.63 -28.51
C ARG A 105 18.39 -25.36 -28.72
N ASN A 106 19.49 -24.62 -28.65
CA ASN A 106 20.80 -25.05 -28.16
C ASN A 106 21.84 -23.96 -28.45
N ARG A 107 22.86 -23.91 -27.57
CA ARG A 107 24.10 -23.10 -27.62
C ARG A 107 23.92 -21.76 -26.85
N ASP A 108 24.54 -21.49 -25.70
CA ASP A 108 25.82 -21.91 -25.13
C ASP A 108 25.79 -21.99 -23.58
N GLU A 109 26.54 -22.95 -23.04
CA GLU A 109 27.08 -23.01 -21.66
C GLU A 109 28.35 -22.13 -21.56
N GLU A 110 28.88 -21.94 -20.33
CA GLU A 110 30.06 -21.14 -19.90
C GLU A 110 29.70 -19.70 -19.44
N ASP A 111 30.04 -19.20 -18.24
CA ASP A 111 31.02 -19.57 -17.22
C ASP A 111 30.48 -19.25 -15.81
N THR A 112 30.71 -20.15 -14.85
CA THR A 112 30.52 -19.92 -13.41
C THR A 112 31.89 -19.73 -12.77
N GLU A 113 32.26 -18.49 -12.43
CA GLU A 113 33.33 -18.24 -11.48
C GLU A 113 32.76 -18.20 -10.05
N GLU A 114 33.08 -19.26 -9.33
CA GLU A 114 32.77 -19.55 -7.95
C GLU A 114 33.64 -18.66 -7.03
N THR A 115 33.03 -17.70 -6.34
CA THR A 115 33.67 -17.06 -5.17
C THR A 115 32.93 -17.48 -3.91
N GLY A 116 33.45 -18.54 -3.30
CA GLY A 116 32.95 -19.09 -2.05
C GLY A 116 33.15 -18.13 -0.88
N ALA A 117 32.04 -17.66 -0.32
CA ALA A 117 31.96 -17.29 1.09
C ALA A 117 31.16 -18.40 1.79
N ALA A 118 31.84 -19.16 2.66
CA ALA A 118 31.25 -20.25 3.43
C ALA A 118 30.02 -19.75 4.21
N LEU A 119 28.84 -20.19 3.80
CA LEU A 119 27.61 -20.04 4.58
C LEU A 119 27.49 -21.26 5.50
N ASP A 120 27.21 -20.98 6.77
CA ASP A 120 26.95 -21.94 7.86
C ASP A 120 25.88 -22.96 7.45
N GLU A 121 26.13 -24.27 7.67
CA GLU A 121 25.24 -25.39 7.31
C GLU A 121 23.79 -25.22 7.82
N ASN A 122 23.57 -24.39 8.85
CA ASN A 122 22.24 -24.04 9.35
C ASN A 122 21.42 -23.10 8.44
N SER A 123 22.04 -22.45 7.43
CA SER A 123 21.33 -21.61 6.45
C SER A 123 20.57 -22.43 5.40
N HIS A 124 20.92 -23.71 5.21
CA HIS A 124 20.33 -24.56 4.16
C HIS A 124 18.85 -24.90 4.38
N VAL A 125 18.35 -24.87 5.63
CA VAL A 125 16.95 -25.25 5.92
C VAL A 125 15.95 -24.14 5.55
N PRO A 126 16.12 -22.86 5.96
CA PRO A 126 15.27 -21.77 5.47
C PRO A 126 15.43 -21.55 3.97
N GLU A 127 16.67 -21.62 3.46
CA GLU A 127 16.97 -21.42 2.06
C GLU A 127 16.35 -22.51 1.18
N GLY A 128 16.46 -23.79 1.53
CA GLY A 128 15.85 -24.90 0.79
C GLY A 128 14.30 -24.86 0.72
N ILE A 129 13.65 -24.31 1.76
CA ILE A 129 12.19 -24.06 1.73
C ILE A 129 11.86 -22.91 0.77
N LEU A 130 12.72 -21.89 0.73
CA LEU A 130 12.52 -20.68 -0.06
C LEU A 130 13.04 -20.81 -1.50
N THR A 131 13.87 -21.78 -1.86
CA THR A 131 14.47 -21.93 -3.20
C THR A 131 13.80 -22.96 -4.11
N GLN A 132 12.81 -23.73 -3.62
CA GLN A 132 12.10 -24.72 -4.44
C GLN A 132 11.49 -24.07 -5.72
N GLU A 133 11.73 -24.67 -6.89
CA GLU A 133 11.39 -24.16 -8.23
C GLU A 133 9.89 -23.80 -8.40
N THR A 134 9.63 -22.83 -9.30
CA THR A 134 8.41 -22.02 -9.34
C THR A 134 7.50 -22.26 -10.55
N GLU A 135 7.66 -23.35 -11.29
CA GLU A 135 6.78 -23.65 -12.44
C GLU A 135 5.56 -24.51 -12.07
N GLY A 136 4.41 -24.25 -12.71
CA GLY A 136 3.30 -25.22 -12.79
C GLY A 136 2.53 -25.60 -11.51
N ARG A 137 2.55 -24.80 -10.44
CA ARG A 137 2.06 -25.23 -9.09
C ARG A 137 0.55 -25.53 -8.93
N GLY A 138 -0.27 -25.36 -9.97
CA GLY A 138 -1.71 -25.65 -9.92
C GLY A 138 -2.45 -24.83 -8.84
N ARG A 139 -2.08 -23.55 -8.69
CA ARG A 139 -2.62 -22.64 -7.67
C ARG A 139 -2.88 -21.23 -8.22
N PRO A 140 -3.65 -20.38 -7.52
CA PRO A 140 -3.92 -19.01 -7.96
C PRO A 140 -2.63 -18.15 -8.06
N LYS A 141 -2.61 -17.17 -8.99
CA LYS A 141 -1.57 -16.12 -9.05
C LYS A 141 -1.72 -15.13 -7.88
N ALA A 142 -1.43 -15.58 -6.67
CA ALA A 142 -1.55 -14.83 -5.42
C ALA A 142 -0.50 -15.30 -4.40
N LEU A 143 -0.27 -14.49 -3.35
CA LEU A 143 0.57 -14.89 -2.23
C LEU A 143 -0.14 -15.99 -1.42
N CYS A 144 0.48 -17.16 -1.32
CA CYS A 144 -0.05 -18.33 -0.63
C CYS A 144 0.71 -18.63 0.67
N TYR A 145 0.16 -19.52 1.51
CA TYR A 145 0.82 -19.96 2.75
C TYR A 145 2.22 -20.53 2.52
N GLU A 146 2.43 -21.28 1.44
CA GLU A 146 3.77 -21.80 1.09
C GLU A 146 4.81 -20.73 0.75
N ASP A 147 4.37 -19.50 0.43
CA ASP A 147 5.25 -18.38 0.13
C ASP A 147 5.68 -17.62 1.39
N VAL A 148 5.16 -18.00 2.58
CA VAL A 148 5.42 -17.32 3.86
C VAL A 148 6.05 -18.28 4.86
N LEU A 149 7.19 -17.88 5.41
CA LEU A 149 7.87 -18.58 6.50
C LEU A 149 7.82 -17.72 7.76
N LEU A 150 6.97 -18.08 8.72
CA LEU A 150 6.96 -17.49 10.06
C LEU A 150 7.90 -18.30 10.96
N MET A 151 8.70 -17.64 11.78
CA MET A 151 9.71 -18.30 12.63
C MET A 151 10.01 -17.50 13.90
N VAL A 152 10.43 -18.21 14.94
CA VAL A 152 11.13 -17.63 16.09
C VAL A 152 12.62 -17.74 15.84
N VAL A 153 13.35 -16.63 15.87
CA VAL A 153 14.80 -16.56 15.61
C VAL A 153 15.49 -16.03 16.87
N ARG A 154 16.68 -16.57 17.18
CA ARG A 154 17.52 -16.00 18.24
C ARG A 154 18.21 -14.74 17.72
N HIS A 155 17.95 -13.59 18.34
CA HIS A 155 18.60 -12.35 17.96
C HIS A 155 20.11 -12.46 18.19
N PRO A 156 20.96 -12.12 17.20
CA PRO A 156 22.40 -12.37 17.30
C PRO A 156 23.07 -11.54 18.40
N GLU A 157 22.62 -10.30 18.62
CA GLU A 157 23.23 -9.40 19.62
C GLU A 157 22.66 -9.56 21.03
N THR A 158 21.33 -9.67 21.19
CA THR A 158 20.69 -9.73 22.50
C THR A 158 20.49 -11.16 23.02
N GLY A 159 20.58 -12.17 22.15
CA GLY A 159 20.25 -13.57 22.47
C GLY A 159 18.76 -13.84 22.70
N GLU A 160 17.92 -12.80 22.65
CA GLU A 160 16.48 -12.93 22.86
C GLU A 160 15.79 -13.59 21.67
N ASP A 161 14.75 -14.37 21.94
CA ASP A 161 13.92 -14.97 20.91
C ASP A 161 12.96 -13.92 20.33
N VAL A 162 13.02 -13.72 19.01
CA VAL A 162 12.20 -12.75 18.27
C VAL A 162 11.39 -13.42 17.17
N LEU A 163 10.15 -12.96 16.98
CA LEU A 163 9.35 -13.37 15.82
C LEU A 163 9.84 -12.65 14.55
N ALA A 164 10.12 -13.44 13.54
CA ALA A 164 10.50 -12.99 12.21
C ALA A 164 9.69 -13.73 11.14
N MET A 165 9.60 -13.11 9.98
CA MET A 165 8.88 -13.64 8.84
C MET A 165 9.66 -13.41 7.56
N ALA A 166 9.76 -14.43 6.71
CA ALA A 166 10.23 -14.29 5.34
C ALA A 166 9.05 -14.49 4.38
N VAL A 167 8.97 -13.66 3.33
CA VAL A 167 7.94 -13.73 2.30
C VAL A 167 8.61 -13.83 0.94
N LYS A 168 8.42 -14.95 0.25
CA LYS A 168 8.90 -15.19 -1.11
C LYS A 168 7.89 -14.64 -2.11
N LEU A 169 8.21 -13.52 -2.76
CA LEU A 169 7.36 -12.97 -3.80
C LEU A 169 7.66 -13.65 -5.14
N ILE A 170 6.80 -14.59 -5.55
CA ILE A 170 6.95 -15.32 -6.82
C ILE A 170 6.12 -14.76 -7.97
N TYR A 171 4.97 -14.14 -7.69
CA TYR A 171 4.10 -13.55 -8.71
C TYR A 171 4.29 -12.03 -8.74
N TYR A 172 4.78 -11.53 -9.87
CA TYR A 172 4.97 -10.12 -10.12
C TYR A 172 4.88 -9.82 -11.62
N LYS A 173 4.75 -8.53 -11.98
CA LYS A 173 4.68 -8.11 -13.37
C LYS A 173 5.96 -8.50 -14.12
N GLY A 174 5.84 -9.30 -15.18
CA GLY A 174 6.99 -9.79 -15.97
C GLY A 174 7.64 -11.06 -15.43
N ALA A 175 7.10 -11.66 -14.35
CA ALA A 175 7.61 -12.91 -13.79
C ALA A 175 7.53 -14.08 -14.78
N ASP A 176 6.51 -14.08 -15.65
CA ASP A 176 6.31 -15.11 -16.68
C ASP A 176 7.47 -15.15 -17.71
N ASN A 177 8.25 -14.05 -17.85
CA ASN A 177 9.35 -13.95 -18.82
C ASN A 177 10.76 -14.08 -18.19
N LYS A 178 10.94 -13.55 -16.97
CA LYS A 178 12.23 -13.55 -16.25
C LYS A 178 11.98 -13.82 -14.76
N PRO A 179 11.87 -15.10 -14.35
CA PRO A 179 11.64 -15.44 -12.95
C PRO A 179 12.89 -15.11 -12.12
N LYS A 180 12.68 -14.31 -11.08
CA LYS A 180 13.66 -13.94 -10.07
C LYS A 180 12.91 -13.86 -8.74
N PRO A 181 12.84 -14.93 -7.94
CA PRO A 181 12.20 -14.85 -6.64
C PRO A 181 12.92 -13.78 -5.79
N THR A 182 12.14 -12.93 -5.14
CA THR A 182 12.66 -11.93 -4.19
C THR A 182 12.05 -12.25 -2.83
N ILE A 183 12.90 -12.42 -1.83
CA ILE A 183 12.51 -12.75 -0.47
C ILE A 183 12.60 -11.48 0.37
N PHE A 184 11.53 -11.14 1.05
CA PHE A 184 11.46 -10.02 1.98
C PHE A 184 11.44 -10.54 3.42
N PHE A 185 12.28 -9.97 4.27
CA PHE A 185 12.32 -10.28 5.69
C PHE A 185 11.62 -9.20 6.51
N PHE A 186 10.86 -9.62 7.51
CA PHE A 186 10.09 -8.76 8.40
C PHE A 186 10.33 -9.18 9.84
N THR A 187 10.39 -8.20 10.73
CA THR A 187 10.42 -8.38 12.18
C THR A 187 9.19 -7.72 12.80
N ALA A 188 8.85 -8.11 14.03
CA ALA A 188 7.72 -7.52 14.73
C ALA A 188 8.00 -6.04 15.03
N THR A 189 7.16 -5.15 14.50
CA THR A 189 7.34 -3.71 14.71
C THR A 189 6.73 -3.27 16.04
N ARG A 190 7.22 -2.14 16.59
CA ARG A 190 6.62 -1.51 17.79
C ARG A 190 5.24 -0.91 17.51
N ARG A 191 4.95 -0.52 16.26
CA ARG A 191 3.63 -0.02 15.85
C ARG A 191 2.80 -1.13 15.26
N LEU A 192 1.82 -1.61 16.02
CA LEU A 192 1.02 -2.78 15.66
C LEU A 192 0.29 -2.60 14.33
N MET A 193 -0.16 -1.38 14.03
CA MET A 193 -0.80 -1.01 12.76
C MET A 193 0.09 -1.29 11.54
N PHE A 194 1.42 -1.28 11.70
CA PHE A 194 2.41 -1.54 10.65
C PHE A 194 3.07 -2.90 10.78
N CYS A 195 2.54 -3.80 11.60
CA CYS A 195 3.14 -5.10 11.85
C CYS A 195 2.50 -6.17 10.95
N PRO A 196 3.09 -6.53 9.79
CA PRO A 196 2.50 -7.55 8.92
C PRO A 196 2.48 -8.93 9.59
N ILE A 197 3.41 -9.19 10.53
CA ILE A 197 3.43 -10.42 11.33
C ILE A 197 2.15 -10.57 12.15
N LEU A 198 1.55 -9.47 12.63
CA LEU A 198 0.29 -9.52 13.37
C LEU A 198 -0.84 -10.13 12.54
N VAL A 199 -0.91 -9.76 11.25
CA VAL A 199 -1.90 -10.28 10.31
C VAL A 199 -1.62 -11.75 9.97
N ILE A 200 -0.36 -12.09 9.72
CA ILE A 200 0.09 -13.45 9.39
C ILE A 200 -0.02 -14.40 10.58
N ILE A 201 -0.09 -13.91 11.82
CA ILE A 201 -0.43 -14.75 12.97
C ILE A 201 -1.93 -15.03 13.03
N SER A 202 -2.74 -13.99 12.79
CA SER A 202 -4.17 -14.02 13.07
C SER A 202 -4.97 -14.81 12.03
N LEU A 203 -4.63 -14.66 10.74
CA LEU A 203 -5.30 -15.37 9.65
C LEU A 203 -5.18 -16.90 9.78
N PRO A 204 -3.96 -17.50 9.85
CA PRO A 204 -3.81 -18.94 10.00
C PRO A 204 -4.37 -19.51 11.31
N LEU A 205 -4.47 -18.71 12.39
CA LEU A 205 -5.18 -19.14 13.60
C LEU A 205 -6.68 -19.29 13.34
N ALA A 206 -7.30 -18.29 12.70
CA ALA A 206 -8.71 -18.36 12.33
C ALA A 206 -9.01 -19.48 11.32
N ASP A 207 -8.08 -19.72 10.39
CA ASP A 207 -8.13 -20.78 9.39
C ASP A 207 -7.80 -22.18 9.94
N GLY A 208 -7.20 -22.26 11.14
CA GLY A 208 -6.65 -23.51 11.68
C GLY A 208 -5.53 -24.10 10.79
N ALA A 209 -4.74 -23.25 10.14
CA ALA A 209 -3.75 -23.62 9.13
C ALA A 209 -2.40 -24.05 9.71
N PHE A 210 -2.12 -23.80 11.00
CA PHE A 210 -0.90 -24.28 11.65
C PHE A 210 -0.88 -25.81 11.76
N ALA A 211 0.27 -26.43 11.48
CA ALA A 211 0.46 -27.87 11.62
C ALA A 211 0.55 -28.31 13.08
N ALA A 212 1.01 -27.44 13.97
CA ALA A 212 1.04 -27.69 15.40
C ALA A 212 -0.38 -27.67 15.97
N LEU A 213 -0.93 -28.84 16.30
CA LEU A 213 -2.33 -28.99 16.75
C LEU A 213 -2.64 -28.24 18.06
N ASN A 214 -1.64 -28.06 18.92
CA ASN A 214 -1.79 -27.37 20.21
C ASN A 214 -1.67 -25.85 20.08
N LEU A 215 -1.38 -25.33 18.90
CA LEU A 215 -1.23 -23.89 18.64
C LEU A 215 -2.58 -23.31 18.24
N THR A 216 -3.34 -22.86 19.24
CA THR A 216 -4.75 -22.44 19.08
C THR A 216 -4.98 -20.97 19.44
N SER A 217 -3.96 -20.28 19.97
CA SER A 217 -4.09 -18.88 20.40
C SER A 217 -2.88 -18.03 20.04
N PRO A 218 -3.05 -16.71 19.84
CA PRO A 218 -1.94 -15.80 19.61
C PRO A 218 -0.97 -15.73 20.79
N SER A 219 -1.47 -15.83 22.02
CA SER A 219 -0.65 -15.79 23.24
C SER A 219 0.42 -16.89 23.24
N GLN A 220 0.05 -18.11 22.83
CA GLN A 220 0.99 -19.22 22.66
C GLN A 220 2.07 -18.89 21.62
N ILE A 221 1.70 -18.29 20.49
CA ILE A 221 2.67 -17.90 19.44
C ILE A 221 3.71 -16.92 19.99
N PHE A 222 3.28 -15.91 20.74
CA PHE A 222 4.18 -14.93 21.34
C PHE A 222 5.02 -15.47 22.52
N GLN A 223 4.71 -16.66 23.04
CA GLN A 223 5.43 -17.31 24.13
C GLN A 223 6.38 -18.42 23.67
N ILE A 224 6.28 -18.87 22.41
CA ILE A 224 7.18 -19.89 21.87
C ILE A 224 8.61 -19.38 21.91
N LYS A 225 9.47 -20.22 22.47
CA LYS A 225 10.91 -20.01 22.55
C LYS A 225 11.62 -21.00 21.64
N ASN A 226 12.75 -20.58 21.10
CA ASN A 226 13.63 -21.46 20.37
C ASN A 226 14.44 -22.31 21.37
N ARG A 227 14.07 -23.56 21.60
CA ARG A 227 14.68 -24.40 22.66
C ARG A 227 15.77 -25.34 22.18
N GLY A 228 16.08 -25.35 20.88
CA GLY A 228 17.10 -26.24 20.30
C GLY A 228 18.47 -25.59 20.11
N PRO A 229 19.46 -26.36 19.62
CA PRO A 229 20.77 -25.83 19.20
C PRO A 229 20.67 -25.00 17.91
N VAL A 230 19.53 -25.08 17.22
CA VAL A 230 19.25 -24.35 15.99
C VAL A 230 19.05 -22.86 16.25
N THR A 231 19.39 -22.02 15.28
CA THR A 231 19.25 -20.55 15.37
C THR A 231 17.80 -20.07 15.20
N CYS A 232 16.92 -20.91 14.66
CA CYS A 232 15.51 -20.61 14.50
C CYS A 232 14.57 -21.82 14.66
N THR A 233 13.33 -21.56 15.03
CA THR A 233 12.22 -22.52 15.06
C THR A 233 11.12 -22.05 14.10
N PRO A 234 10.92 -22.71 12.94
CA PRO A 234 9.88 -22.33 11.98
C PRO A 234 8.50 -22.85 12.39
N PHE A 235 7.48 -22.02 12.17
CA PHE A 235 6.09 -22.45 12.20
C PHE A 235 5.74 -23.15 10.89
N ARG A 236 5.14 -24.34 10.99
CA ARG A 236 4.75 -25.13 9.82
C ARG A 236 3.26 -24.97 9.53
N TRP A 237 2.92 -24.90 8.25
CA TRP A 237 1.54 -24.94 7.77
C TRP A 237 1.10 -26.39 7.51
N LYS A 238 -0.20 -26.68 7.62
CA LYS A 238 -0.80 -27.93 7.13
C LYS A 238 -0.63 -28.03 5.61
N ARG A 239 -0.40 -29.24 5.09
CA ARG A 239 -0.13 -29.47 3.66
C ARG A 239 -1.26 -28.96 2.76
N ASP A 240 -2.49 -29.18 3.17
CA ASP A 240 -3.73 -28.81 2.49
C ASP A 240 -4.03 -27.30 2.51
N TRP A 241 -3.23 -26.52 3.24
CA TRP A 241 -3.28 -25.06 3.28
C TRP A 241 -2.23 -24.37 2.40
N LEU A 242 -1.15 -25.08 2.03
CA LEU A 242 0.02 -24.50 1.35
C LEU A 242 -0.32 -23.67 0.10
N LYS A 243 -1.26 -24.16 -0.73
CA LYS A 243 -1.64 -23.54 -2.01
C LYS A 243 -2.77 -22.51 -1.89
N ARG A 244 -3.29 -22.25 -0.69
CA ARG A 244 -4.41 -21.31 -0.49
C ARG A 244 -3.89 -19.88 -0.40
N PRO A 245 -4.57 -18.90 -1.02
CA PRO A 245 -4.18 -17.49 -0.94
C PRO A 245 -4.40 -16.92 0.47
N ILE A 246 -3.49 -16.07 0.95
CA ILE A 246 -3.57 -15.44 2.27
C ILE A 246 -4.44 -14.17 2.24
N PHE A 247 -4.27 -13.33 1.21
CA PHE A 247 -4.94 -12.03 1.12
C PHE A 247 -6.01 -12.02 0.02
N PRO A 248 -7.27 -11.67 0.33
CA PRO A 248 -8.25 -11.30 -0.70
C PRO A 248 -7.96 -9.90 -1.28
N GLU A 249 -8.57 -9.60 -2.43
CA GLU A 249 -8.42 -8.33 -3.16
C GLU A 249 -8.77 -7.10 -2.29
N ASP A 250 -7.86 -6.12 -2.22
CA ASP A 250 -7.96 -4.93 -1.36
C ASP A 250 -8.72 -3.77 -2.03
N ASP A 251 -9.61 -3.10 -1.29
CA ASP A 251 -10.37 -1.92 -1.73
C ASP A 251 -9.71 -0.60 -1.27
N MET A 252 -8.38 -0.54 -1.35
CA MET A 252 -7.58 0.58 -0.86
C MET A 252 -7.99 1.94 -1.44
N LYS A 253 -8.36 1.95 -2.72
CA LYS A 253 -8.81 3.18 -3.40
C LYS A 253 -10.01 3.82 -2.71
N ARG A 254 -10.98 3.01 -2.28
CA ARG A 254 -12.14 3.52 -1.56
C ARG A 254 -11.74 3.99 -0.17
N GLN A 255 -10.90 3.22 0.52
CA GLN A 255 -10.45 3.55 1.87
C GLN A 255 -9.71 4.88 1.93
N THR A 256 -8.92 5.22 0.90
CA THR A 256 -8.23 6.52 0.85
C THR A 256 -9.20 7.67 0.61
N LEU A 257 -10.22 7.48 -0.24
CA LEU A 257 -11.27 8.50 -0.42
C LEU A 257 -12.05 8.72 0.86
N ASP A 258 -12.36 7.63 1.57
CA ASP A 258 -12.93 7.72 2.89
C ASP A 258 -11.96 8.46 3.82
N ALA A 259 -10.65 8.23 3.76
CA ALA A 259 -9.69 8.85 4.68
C ALA A 259 -9.51 10.36 4.50
N GLY A 260 -10.22 10.96 3.54
CA GLY A 260 -10.19 12.40 3.30
C GLY A 260 -9.22 12.83 2.21
N PHE A 261 -8.58 11.89 1.52
CA PHE A 261 -7.76 12.24 0.36
C PHE A 261 -8.68 12.68 -0.79
N GLU A 262 -8.31 13.75 -1.49
CA GLU A 262 -9.01 14.26 -2.66
C GLU A 262 -9.17 13.15 -3.72
N ASP A 263 -8.06 12.52 -4.07
CA ASP A 263 -7.97 11.45 -5.05
C ASP A 263 -7.83 10.05 -4.44
N ALA A 264 -8.26 9.06 -5.22
CA ALA A 264 -8.11 7.66 -4.87
C ALA A 264 -6.65 7.23 -5.01
N ILE A 265 -6.03 6.81 -3.92
CA ILE A 265 -4.63 6.40 -3.88
C ILE A 265 -4.56 4.88 -4.04
N GLY A 266 -3.84 4.43 -5.07
CA GLY A 266 -3.66 3.01 -5.37
C GLY A 266 -2.30 2.45 -4.92
N PRO A 267 -2.09 1.13 -5.03
CA PRO A 267 -0.84 0.47 -4.59
C PRO A 267 0.43 1.04 -5.20
N LYS A 268 0.33 1.56 -6.43
CA LYS A 268 1.46 2.21 -7.12
C LYS A 268 2.00 3.40 -6.32
N ALA A 269 1.15 4.19 -5.68
CA ALA A 269 1.58 5.37 -4.91
C ALA A 269 2.34 4.97 -3.63
N PHE A 270 1.87 3.94 -2.91
CA PHE A 270 2.59 3.39 -1.76
C PHE A 270 3.91 2.75 -2.15
N ARG A 271 3.93 2.01 -3.27
CA ARG A 271 5.15 1.46 -3.85
C ARG A 271 6.14 2.57 -4.20
N ARG A 272 5.67 3.68 -4.80
CA ARG A 272 6.50 4.87 -5.06
C ARG A 272 7.04 5.47 -3.76
N GLY A 273 6.21 5.58 -2.72
CA GLY A 273 6.64 6.05 -1.40
C GLY A 273 7.76 5.18 -0.82
N ALA A 274 7.58 3.86 -0.79
CA ALA A 274 8.58 2.91 -0.31
C ALA A 274 9.89 2.98 -1.13
N ALA A 275 9.79 3.15 -2.46
CA ALA A 275 10.95 3.30 -3.34
C ALA A 275 11.76 4.56 -3.01
N ASN A 276 11.09 5.70 -2.75
CA ASN A 276 11.75 6.95 -2.39
C ASN A 276 12.40 6.86 -1.00
N VAL A 277 11.80 6.14 -0.05
CA VAL A 277 12.44 5.89 1.25
C VAL A 277 13.68 5.02 1.09
N ALA A 278 13.67 4.00 0.23
CA ALA A 278 14.86 3.21 -0.02
C ALA A 278 15.94 3.98 -0.79
N ASN A 279 15.56 4.99 -1.57
CA ASN A 279 16.50 5.85 -2.27
C ASN A 279 17.35 6.65 -1.28
N GLY A 280 18.66 6.46 -1.29
CA GLY A 280 19.60 7.06 -0.34
C GLY A 280 19.79 6.28 0.97
N ASN A 281 18.82 5.44 1.38
CA ASN A 281 18.95 4.57 2.56
C ASN A 281 19.44 3.16 2.23
N ALA A 282 19.33 2.73 0.97
CA ALA A 282 19.85 1.46 0.47
C ALA A 282 20.71 1.70 -0.78
N PRO A 283 21.70 0.83 -1.07
CA PRO A 283 22.39 0.84 -2.35
C PRO A 283 21.40 0.70 -3.51
N ASP A 284 21.68 1.35 -4.65
CA ASP A 284 20.81 1.32 -5.83
C ASP A 284 20.45 -0.10 -6.27
N ALA A 285 21.42 -1.04 -6.21
CA ALA A 285 21.18 -2.45 -6.54
C ALA A 285 20.12 -3.11 -5.63
N VAL A 286 20.11 -2.78 -4.33
CA VAL A 286 19.14 -3.31 -3.36
C VAL A 286 17.78 -2.65 -3.55
N ARG A 287 17.75 -1.31 -3.76
CA ARG A 287 16.54 -0.57 -4.11
C ARG A 287 15.88 -1.16 -5.35
N ASP A 288 16.66 -1.39 -6.40
CA ASP A 288 16.16 -1.87 -7.68
C ASP A 288 15.80 -3.36 -7.62
N GLN A 289 16.47 -4.18 -6.80
CA GLN A 289 16.03 -5.55 -6.50
C GLN A 289 14.68 -5.57 -5.77
N MET A 290 14.52 -4.74 -4.73
CA MET A 290 13.26 -4.60 -3.99
C MET A 290 12.12 -4.15 -4.91
N MET A 291 12.43 -3.16 -5.76
CA MET A 291 11.48 -2.59 -6.71
C MET A 291 11.35 -3.41 -8.00
N ARG A 292 12.16 -4.45 -8.18
CA ARG A 292 12.26 -5.26 -9.39
C ARG A 292 12.44 -4.40 -10.65
N HIS A 293 13.24 -3.35 -10.53
CA HIS A 293 13.68 -2.57 -11.67
C HIS A 293 14.90 -3.27 -12.28
N ASP A 294 14.96 -3.27 -13.61
CA ASP A 294 16.18 -3.69 -14.30
C ASP A 294 17.21 -2.58 -14.10
N PRO A 295 18.39 -2.86 -13.48
CA PRO A 295 19.41 -1.85 -13.22
C PRO A 295 19.93 -1.18 -14.50
N LYS A 296 19.79 -1.84 -15.65
CA LYS A 296 20.17 -1.28 -16.96
C LYS A 296 19.22 -0.17 -17.42
N TRP A 297 18.04 -0.05 -16.81
CA TRP A 297 17.01 0.89 -17.20
C TRP A 297 16.82 1.93 -16.10
N ALA A 298 16.68 3.19 -16.49
CA ALA A 298 16.36 4.30 -15.59
C ALA A 298 14.90 4.26 -15.10
N THR A 299 14.33 3.07 -14.86
CA THR A 299 12.94 2.86 -14.44
C THR A 299 12.65 3.53 -13.10
N PHE A 300 13.62 3.52 -12.17
CA PHE A 300 13.47 4.27 -10.93
C PHE A 300 13.30 5.77 -11.20
N ASN A 301 14.21 6.36 -11.98
CA ASN A 301 14.21 7.79 -12.30
C ASN A 301 12.98 8.25 -13.09
N SER A 302 12.37 7.38 -13.90
CA SER A 302 11.19 7.74 -14.69
C SER A 302 9.86 7.43 -13.99
N ALA A 303 9.78 6.37 -13.19
CA ALA A 303 8.50 5.86 -12.68
C ALA A 303 8.33 5.93 -11.16
N SER A 304 9.43 6.06 -10.41
CA SER A 304 9.41 5.94 -8.94
C SER A 304 10.06 7.11 -8.20
N ILE A 305 10.94 7.89 -8.83
CA ILE A 305 11.45 9.12 -8.23
C ILE A 305 10.27 10.08 -7.97
N ASN A 306 10.33 10.78 -6.84
CA ASN A 306 9.34 11.80 -6.56
C ASN A 306 9.54 12.99 -7.50
N GLU A 307 8.44 13.49 -8.07
CA GLU A 307 8.44 14.74 -8.85
C GLU A 307 8.73 15.94 -7.94
N LYS A 308 8.33 15.85 -6.66
CA LYS A 308 8.63 16.87 -5.65
C LYS A 308 10.05 16.67 -5.13
N VAL A 309 10.91 17.63 -5.44
CA VAL A 309 12.31 17.65 -4.97
C VAL A 309 12.31 17.87 -3.45
N GLN A 310 12.90 16.94 -2.71
CA GLN A 310 13.03 17.02 -1.24
C GLN A 310 14.33 17.74 -0.86
N PHE A 311 14.49 18.97 -1.34
CA PHE A 311 15.62 19.84 -1.03
C PHE A 311 15.17 21.29 -1.12
N ASP A 312 15.51 22.08 -0.10
CA ASP A 312 15.23 23.51 -0.08
C ASP A 312 16.23 24.26 -0.96
N LEU A 313 15.97 24.24 -2.28
CA LEU A 313 16.85 24.88 -3.25
C LEU A 313 16.92 26.39 -3.07
N GLN A 314 15.82 27.03 -2.64
CA GLN A 314 15.77 28.47 -2.48
C GLN A 314 16.70 28.91 -1.36
N ASN A 315 16.51 28.40 -0.15
CA ASN A 315 17.31 28.84 1.00
C ASN A 315 18.76 28.37 0.87
N ALA A 316 18.99 27.19 0.28
CA ALA A 316 20.35 26.74 -0.04
C ALA A 316 21.07 27.68 -1.03
N PHE A 317 20.36 28.28 -2.00
CA PHE A 317 20.94 29.23 -2.94
C PHE A 317 21.19 30.60 -2.29
N LEU A 318 20.35 30.99 -1.34
CA LEU A 318 20.47 32.25 -0.59
C LEU A 318 21.47 32.18 0.57
N ASP A 319 22.13 31.04 0.79
CA ASP A 319 22.94 30.75 1.98
C ASP A 319 22.19 30.97 3.31
N GLU A 320 20.88 30.66 3.31
CA GLU A 320 19.98 30.73 4.47
C GLU A 320 19.76 29.34 5.11
N SER A 321 19.14 29.31 6.29
CA SER A 321 18.77 28.06 6.95
C SER A 321 17.74 27.28 6.14
N LEU A 322 17.96 25.97 5.96
CA LEU A 322 17.05 25.09 5.23
C LEU A 322 15.74 24.88 6.00
N GLU A 323 14.62 24.97 5.29
CA GLU A 323 13.29 24.67 5.83
C GLU A 323 12.91 23.19 5.61
N ASP A 324 13.75 22.27 6.09
CA ASP A 324 13.58 20.82 5.91
C ASP A 324 12.20 20.33 6.38
N GLY A 325 11.66 20.94 7.43
CA GLY A 325 10.32 20.67 7.94
C GLY A 325 9.22 21.00 6.92
N LEU A 326 9.27 22.18 6.31
CA LEU A 326 8.30 22.63 5.31
C LEU A 326 8.45 21.86 4.00
N VAL A 327 9.69 21.63 3.52
CA VAL A 327 9.94 20.79 2.35
C VAL A 327 9.40 19.38 2.56
N THR A 328 9.60 18.82 3.76
CA THR A 328 9.01 17.53 4.13
C THR A 328 7.49 17.59 4.16
N LEU A 329 6.88 18.68 4.62
CA LEU A 329 5.43 18.85 4.59
C LEU A 329 4.89 18.90 3.15
N PHE A 330 5.50 19.69 2.26
CA PHE A 330 5.09 19.81 0.85
C PHE A 330 5.20 18.51 0.07
N THR A 331 6.15 17.65 0.42
CA THR A 331 6.34 16.34 -0.22
C THR A 331 5.36 15.27 0.25
N ARG A 332 4.60 15.49 1.33
CA ARG A 332 3.60 14.54 1.83
C ARG A 332 2.40 14.40 0.89
N ILE A 333 1.95 13.16 0.74
CA ILE A 333 0.71 12.84 -0.01
C ILE A 333 -0.56 13.35 0.68
N SER A 334 -0.46 13.69 1.97
CA SER A 334 -1.58 14.08 2.83
C SER A 334 -1.72 15.58 3.03
N ILE A 335 -0.90 16.41 2.38
CA ILE A 335 -0.94 17.86 2.60
C ILE A 335 -2.33 18.45 2.29
N MET A 336 -3.01 17.94 1.25
CA MET A 336 -4.37 18.32 0.87
C MET A 336 -5.45 17.36 1.43
N ARG A 337 -5.12 16.51 2.40
CA ARG A 337 -6.10 15.60 3.01
C ARG A 337 -7.06 16.42 3.88
N ASP A 338 -8.35 16.31 3.61
CA ASP A 338 -9.41 16.87 4.45
C ASP A 338 -10.12 15.76 5.22
N PRO A 339 -9.94 15.63 6.54
CA PRO A 339 -10.55 14.57 7.35
C PRO A 339 -12.09 14.59 7.39
N ARG A 340 -12.72 15.70 7.00
CA ARG A 340 -14.19 15.85 6.93
C ARG A 340 -14.75 15.17 5.67
N ALA A 341 -13.94 15.01 4.63
CA ALA A 341 -14.34 14.37 3.40
C ALA A 341 -14.40 12.84 3.53
N SER A 342 -15.42 12.22 2.94
CA SER A 342 -15.56 10.77 2.85
C SER A 342 -15.94 10.33 1.44
N TYR A 343 -15.91 9.02 1.16
CA TYR A 343 -16.32 8.50 -0.14
C TYR A 343 -17.78 8.85 -0.48
N ASP A 344 -18.65 8.84 0.54
CA ASP A 344 -20.09 9.11 0.40
C ASP A 344 -20.48 10.37 1.18
N MET A 345 -19.94 11.51 0.74
CA MET A 345 -20.14 12.82 1.38
C MET A 345 -21.22 13.69 0.73
N VAL A 346 -22.00 13.13 -0.21
CA VAL A 346 -23.07 13.87 -0.89
C VAL A 346 -24.25 14.04 0.09
N PRO A 347 -24.65 15.28 0.43
CA PRO A 347 -25.77 15.53 1.34
C PRO A 347 -27.10 14.99 0.79
N GLU A 348 -28.03 14.65 1.69
CA GLU A 348 -29.34 14.10 1.29
C GLU A 348 -30.17 15.12 0.50
N GLU A 349 -30.00 16.42 0.77
CA GLU A 349 -30.62 17.53 0.05
C GLU A 349 -30.20 17.54 -1.42
N VAL A 350 -28.91 17.29 -1.68
CA VAL A 350 -28.37 17.17 -3.04
C VAL A 350 -28.94 15.94 -3.74
N TRP A 351 -29.08 14.81 -3.02
CA TRP A 351 -29.74 13.63 -3.59
C TRP A 351 -31.21 13.88 -3.93
N ASN A 352 -31.93 14.58 -3.06
CA ASN A 352 -33.36 14.85 -3.19
C ASN A 352 -33.66 15.90 -4.28
N ALA A 353 -32.77 16.85 -4.50
CA ALA A 353 -32.91 17.88 -5.54
C ALA A 353 -32.67 17.35 -6.96
N LEU A 354 -32.06 16.17 -7.12
CA LEU A 354 -31.69 15.67 -8.44
C LEU A 354 -32.90 15.08 -9.20
N PRO A 355 -33.12 15.48 -10.46
CA PRO A 355 -34.21 14.93 -11.26
C PRO A 355 -34.00 13.44 -11.52
N LEU A 356 -35.10 12.69 -11.65
CA LEU A 356 -35.04 11.28 -12.05
C LEU A 356 -34.33 11.14 -13.40
N ASP A 357 -33.42 10.18 -13.49
CA ASP A 357 -32.74 9.87 -14.74
C ASP A 357 -33.76 9.38 -15.79
N PRO A 358 -33.89 10.05 -16.95
CA PRO A 358 -34.89 9.69 -17.95
C PRO A 358 -34.76 8.25 -18.46
N ASP A 359 -33.53 7.73 -18.59
CA ASP A 359 -33.30 6.37 -19.04
C ASP A 359 -33.68 5.35 -17.97
N ILE A 360 -33.32 5.62 -16.71
CA ILE A 360 -33.72 4.76 -15.59
C ILE A 360 -35.23 4.77 -15.44
N ALA A 361 -35.89 5.93 -15.60
CA ALA A 361 -37.34 6.06 -15.55
C ALA A 361 -38.02 5.24 -16.66
N LYS A 362 -37.52 5.29 -17.90
CA LYS A 362 -37.99 4.46 -19.02
C LYS A 362 -37.87 2.97 -18.72
N LEU A 363 -36.70 2.52 -18.25
CA LEU A 363 -36.47 1.11 -17.91
C LEU A 363 -37.36 0.63 -16.75
N VAL A 364 -37.57 1.48 -15.74
CA VAL A 364 -38.48 1.19 -14.63
C VAL A 364 -39.91 1.04 -15.15
N THR A 365 -40.39 1.95 -15.99
CA THR A 365 -41.72 1.88 -16.60
C THR A 365 -41.89 0.61 -17.44
N GLN A 366 -40.91 0.27 -18.28
CA GLN A 366 -40.93 -0.95 -19.08
C GLN A 366 -41.00 -2.21 -18.20
N ARG A 367 -40.18 -2.28 -17.15
CA ARG A 367 -40.21 -3.39 -16.18
C ARG A 367 -41.56 -3.48 -15.47
N THR A 368 -42.16 -2.36 -15.08
CA THR A 368 -43.45 -2.32 -14.41
C THR A 368 -44.57 -2.80 -15.34
N ARG A 369 -44.55 -2.41 -16.62
CA ARG A 369 -45.49 -2.91 -17.64
C ARG A 369 -45.39 -4.42 -17.82
N LEU A 370 -44.18 -4.96 -17.92
CA LEU A 370 -43.97 -6.42 -18.04
C LEU A 370 -44.38 -7.18 -16.77
N LYS A 371 -44.21 -6.57 -15.59
CA LYS A 371 -44.70 -7.18 -14.35
C LYS A 371 -46.23 -7.18 -14.26
N ASN A 372 -46.91 -6.20 -14.86
CA ASN A 372 -48.37 -6.05 -14.83
C ASN A 372 -48.98 -6.27 -13.42
N GLY A 373 -48.39 -5.63 -12.40
CA GLY A 373 -48.80 -5.77 -10.99
C GLY A 373 -48.34 -7.06 -10.27
N LYS A 374 -47.76 -8.04 -10.96
CA LYS A 374 -47.26 -9.27 -10.35
C LYS A 374 -45.94 -9.05 -9.60
N TYR A 375 -45.89 -9.50 -8.35
CA TYR A 375 -44.69 -9.39 -7.50
C TYR A 375 -43.58 -10.36 -7.95
N ARG A 376 -43.94 -11.62 -8.26
CA ARG A 376 -43.06 -12.69 -8.78
C ARG A 376 -43.53 -13.16 -10.16
N MET A 377 -42.58 -13.34 -11.09
CA MET A 377 -42.81 -13.72 -12.50
C MET A 377 -42.27 -15.13 -12.82
N ARG A 378 -42.19 -16.02 -11.82
CA ARG A 378 -41.53 -17.32 -11.95
C ARG A 378 -42.26 -18.19 -12.97
N GLY A 379 -41.55 -18.70 -13.98
CA GLY A 379 -42.10 -19.60 -15.00
C GLY A 379 -42.90 -18.89 -16.10
N THR A 380 -42.70 -17.58 -16.28
CA THR A 380 -43.31 -16.83 -17.40
C THR A 380 -42.27 -16.52 -18.48
N ASP A 381 -42.69 -16.44 -19.74
CA ASP A 381 -41.80 -16.09 -20.87
C ASP A 381 -41.12 -14.73 -20.70
N GLN A 382 -41.73 -13.84 -19.91
CA GLN A 382 -41.22 -12.49 -19.62
C GLN A 382 -40.23 -12.43 -18.44
N GLU A 383 -40.00 -13.55 -17.73
CA GLU A 383 -39.13 -13.58 -16.55
C GLU A 383 -37.70 -13.15 -16.87
N GLY A 384 -37.13 -13.68 -17.95
CA GLY A 384 -35.76 -13.36 -18.39
C GLY A 384 -35.59 -11.86 -18.65
N GLU A 385 -36.58 -11.24 -19.29
CA GLU A 385 -36.56 -9.81 -19.60
C GLU A 385 -36.72 -8.94 -18.34
N VAL A 386 -37.60 -9.30 -17.41
CA VAL A 386 -37.73 -8.61 -16.12
C VAL A 386 -36.43 -8.70 -15.30
N GLN A 387 -35.74 -9.84 -15.33
CA GLN A 387 -34.43 -10.00 -14.69
C GLN A 387 -33.35 -9.14 -15.38
N ARG A 388 -33.33 -9.10 -16.73
CA ARG A 388 -32.43 -8.25 -17.51
C ARG A 388 -32.61 -6.77 -17.16
N LEU A 389 -33.84 -6.27 -17.22
CA LEU A 389 -34.19 -4.89 -16.88
C LEU A 389 -33.84 -4.56 -15.43
N THR A 390 -34.06 -5.49 -14.49
CA THR A 390 -33.70 -5.28 -13.08
C THR A 390 -32.19 -5.13 -12.89
N LYS A 391 -31.38 -5.97 -13.56
CA LYS A 391 -29.91 -5.85 -13.56
C LYS A 391 -29.47 -4.53 -14.19
N GLU A 392 -30.09 -4.12 -15.30
CA GLU A 392 -29.76 -2.89 -16.00
C GLU A 392 -30.11 -1.64 -15.20
N ILE A 393 -31.30 -1.58 -14.60
CA ILE A 393 -31.70 -0.50 -13.68
C ILE A 393 -30.70 -0.39 -12.52
N LYS A 394 -30.32 -1.53 -11.91
CA LYS A 394 -29.34 -1.54 -10.82
C LYS A 394 -27.97 -1.03 -11.29
N LYS A 395 -27.52 -1.42 -12.48
CA LYS A 395 -26.26 -0.97 -13.08
C LYS A 395 -26.28 0.54 -13.34
N LYS A 396 -27.30 1.06 -14.04
CA LYS A 396 -27.41 2.50 -14.34
C LYS A 396 -27.52 3.35 -13.06
N ARG A 397 -28.29 2.91 -12.06
CA ARG A 397 -28.35 3.57 -10.73
C ARG A 397 -26.97 3.59 -10.06
N ALA A 398 -26.25 2.48 -10.05
CA ALA A 398 -24.92 2.42 -9.46
C ALA A 398 -23.91 3.33 -10.19
N GLN A 399 -23.97 3.39 -11.52
CA GLN A 399 -23.14 4.27 -12.34
C GLN A 399 -23.43 5.75 -12.05
N ARG A 400 -24.72 6.14 -12.07
CA ARG A 400 -25.15 7.50 -11.73
C ARG A 400 -24.72 7.91 -10.33
N ASN A 401 -24.93 7.05 -9.33
CA ASN A 401 -24.54 7.36 -7.96
C ASN A 401 -23.03 7.49 -7.81
N LYS A 402 -22.25 6.66 -8.51
CA LYS A 402 -20.79 6.77 -8.53
C LYS A 402 -20.34 8.08 -9.17
N ALA A 403 -20.91 8.45 -10.31
CA ALA A 403 -20.59 9.69 -11.01
C ALA A 403 -20.91 10.92 -10.15
N LEU A 404 -22.09 10.96 -9.51
CA LEU A 404 -22.45 12.07 -8.63
C LEU A 404 -21.48 12.22 -7.46
N ARG A 405 -21.11 11.12 -6.79
CA ARG A 405 -20.12 11.17 -5.70
C ARG A 405 -18.77 11.70 -6.18
N GLN A 406 -18.33 11.32 -7.38
CA GLN A 406 -17.09 11.81 -7.94
C GLN A 406 -17.15 13.31 -8.24
N GLU A 407 -18.22 13.78 -8.88
CA GLU A 407 -18.39 15.19 -9.21
C GLU A 407 -18.58 16.06 -7.97
N TYR A 408 -19.39 15.62 -7.00
CA TYR A 408 -19.57 16.35 -5.75
C TYR A 408 -18.27 16.44 -4.94
N ARG A 409 -17.43 15.39 -4.95
CA ARG A 409 -16.11 15.44 -4.32
C ARG A 409 -15.19 16.45 -5.00
N LYS A 410 -15.14 16.47 -6.33
CA LYS A 410 -14.37 17.50 -7.07
C LYS A 410 -14.86 18.90 -6.71
N TYR A 411 -16.19 19.09 -6.71
CA TYR A 411 -16.80 20.34 -6.28
C TYR A 411 -16.39 20.72 -4.86
N TYR A 412 -16.45 19.79 -3.90
CA TYR A 412 -16.05 20.02 -2.53
C TYR A 412 -14.58 20.44 -2.41
N PHE A 413 -13.64 19.65 -2.93
CA PHE A 413 -12.21 19.96 -2.80
C PHE A 413 -11.80 21.22 -3.57
N HIS A 414 -12.48 21.55 -4.67
CA HIS A 414 -12.27 22.80 -5.39
C HIS A 414 -12.72 24.03 -4.58
N ASN A 415 -13.88 23.98 -3.93
CA ASN A 415 -14.48 25.15 -3.29
C ASN A 415 -14.16 25.25 -1.79
N ARG A 416 -13.82 24.15 -1.11
CA ARG A 416 -13.63 24.14 0.35
C ARG A 416 -12.55 25.11 0.82
N PRO A 417 -11.36 25.19 0.20
CA PRO A 417 -10.35 26.16 0.61
C PRO A 417 -10.86 27.60 0.53
N THR A 418 -11.62 27.94 -0.52
CA THR A 418 -12.24 29.26 -0.66
C THR A 418 -13.25 29.53 0.45
N TRP A 419 -14.13 28.56 0.78
CA TRP A 419 -15.08 28.73 1.88
C TRP A 419 -14.38 28.92 3.24
N ASP A 420 -13.28 28.21 3.47
CA ASP A 420 -12.47 28.35 4.68
C ASP A 420 -11.83 29.76 4.75
N ILE A 421 -11.35 30.31 3.62
CA ILE A 421 -10.81 31.67 3.54
C ILE A 421 -11.89 32.73 3.77
N GLU A 422 -13.03 32.64 3.07
CA GLU A 422 -14.13 33.60 3.20
C GLU A 422 -14.69 33.62 4.63
N ARG A 423 -14.78 32.46 5.29
CA ARG A 423 -15.18 32.37 6.70
C ARG A 423 -14.20 33.10 7.62
N GLN A 424 -12.89 32.86 7.44
CA GLN A 424 -11.85 33.55 8.22
C GLN A 424 -11.86 35.07 8.04
N LEU A 425 -12.27 35.56 6.86
CA LEU A 425 -12.37 36.99 6.58
C LEU A 425 -13.69 37.60 7.11
N ALA A 426 -14.76 36.82 7.17
CA ALA A 426 -16.08 37.27 7.61
C ALA A 426 -16.24 37.25 9.15
N GLU A 427 -15.64 36.28 9.84
CA GLU A 427 -15.69 36.15 11.29
C GLU A 427 -14.44 36.81 11.91
N GLY A 428 -14.64 37.80 12.79
CA GLY A 428 -13.55 38.41 13.55
C GLY A 428 -12.88 37.41 14.49
N ALA A 429 -11.94 36.62 13.97
CA ALA A 429 -10.86 35.86 14.64
C ALA A 429 -11.21 34.97 15.86
N ALA A 430 -12.47 34.68 16.20
CA ALA A 430 -12.79 34.10 17.51
C ALA A 430 -13.88 33.02 17.57
N GLU A 431 -14.29 32.41 16.45
CA GLU A 431 -15.02 31.14 16.53
C GLU A 431 -14.06 30.00 16.18
N GLU A 432 -13.84 29.12 17.16
CA GLU A 432 -13.02 27.92 17.05
C GLU A 432 -13.35 27.21 15.74
N LEU A 433 -12.34 27.07 14.86
CA LEU A 433 -12.40 26.27 13.64
C LEU A 433 -13.19 24.99 13.97
N GLU A 434 -14.36 24.77 13.36
CA GLU A 434 -15.18 23.54 13.55
C GLU A 434 -14.26 22.35 13.79
N GLU A 435 -14.07 21.98 15.06
CA GLU A 435 -12.93 21.17 15.50
C GLU A 435 -12.99 19.83 14.79
N ASP A 436 -12.16 19.65 13.77
CA ASP A 436 -11.69 18.36 13.26
C ASP A 436 -12.76 17.24 13.31
N ILE A 437 -14.03 17.56 12.96
CA ILE A 437 -15.17 16.64 13.16
C ILE A 437 -15.07 15.58 12.06
N GLN A 438 -14.14 14.66 12.25
CA GLN A 438 -14.11 13.42 11.53
C GLN A 438 -15.46 12.75 11.77
N PRO A 439 -16.22 12.42 10.72
CA PRO A 439 -17.50 11.76 10.91
C PRO A 439 -17.26 10.50 11.75
N PRO A 440 -17.99 10.33 12.87
CA PRO A 440 -17.71 9.27 13.83
C PRO A 440 -17.79 7.92 13.13
N ILE A 441 -16.72 7.13 13.25
CA ILE A 441 -16.69 5.81 12.62
C ILE A 441 -17.48 4.84 13.47
N GLN A 442 -18.79 4.82 13.26
CA GLN A 442 -19.71 3.91 13.92
C GLN A 442 -19.42 2.46 13.49
N LEU A 443 -18.97 1.65 14.44
CA LEU A 443 -18.81 0.22 14.25
C LEU A 443 -19.83 -0.55 15.05
N CYS A 444 -20.44 -1.56 14.40
CA CYS A 444 -21.39 -2.43 15.07
C CYS A 444 -20.70 -3.61 15.76
N ILE A 445 -19.49 -3.99 15.33
CA ILE A 445 -18.75 -5.12 15.91
C ILE A 445 -17.82 -4.62 17.03
N PRO A 446 -18.02 -5.02 18.30
CA PRO A 446 -17.21 -4.56 19.42
C PRO A 446 -15.73 -4.90 19.29
N GLU A 447 -15.39 -6.10 18.81
CA GLU A 447 -13.98 -6.51 18.63
C GLU A 447 -13.26 -5.61 17.64
N ARG A 448 -13.98 -5.12 16.63
CA ARG A 448 -13.45 -4.21 15.64
C ARG A 448 -13.24 -2.81 16.19
N ALA A 449 -14.13 -2.36 17.07
CA ALA A 449 -13.99 -1.08 17.76
C ALA A 449 -12.76 -1.11 18.67
N GLN A 450 -12.62 -2.17 19.47
CA GLN A 450 -11.44 -2.36 20.33
C GLN A 450 -10.15 -2.50 19.53
N LEU A 451 -10.15 -3.25 18.43
CA LEU A 451 -8.96 -3.38 17.58
C LEU A 451 -8.57 -2.03 16.96
N ALA A 452 -9.54 -1.26 16.47
CA ALA A 452 -9.27 0.06 15.93
C ALA A 452 -8.67 1.00 16.99
N GLU A 453 -9.16 0.95 18.22
CA GLU A 453 -8.60 1.73 19.33
C GLU A 453 -7.13 1.36 19.57
N ILE A 454 -6.83 0.07 19.70
CA ILE A 454 -5.46 -0.42 19.92
C ILE A 454 -4.52 -0.01 18.78
N LEU A 455 -4.96 -0.13 17.52
CA LEU A 455 -4.10 0.15 16.38
C LEU A 455 -3.90 1.65 16.16
N CYS A 456 -4.95 2.47 16.33
CA CYS A 456 -4.94 3.88 15.96
C CYS A 456 -4.48 4.79 17.10
N HIS A 457 -4.76 4.42 18.34
CA HIS A 457 -4.48 5.19 19.55
C HIS A 457 -3.42 4.50 20.44
N GLN A 458 -2.57 3.67 19.83
CA GLN A 458 -1.47 3.01 20.51
C GLN A 458 -0.51 4.05 21.17
N PRO A 459 -0.27 3.99 22.50
CA PRO A 459 0.69 4.87 23.15
C PRO A 459 2.11 4.70 22.63
N ASP A 460 2.88 5.78 22.68
CA ASP A 460 4.24 5.85 22.13
C ASP A 460 5.28 5.24 23.08
N ASN A 461 5.06 5.36 24.38
CA ASN A 461 5.97 5.05 25.47
C ASN A 461 5.73 3.66 26.11
N LEU A 462 5.20 2.69 25.36
CA LEU A 462 4.95 1.34 25.87
C LEU A 462 6.27 0.60 26.19
N ASN A 463 6.34 0.00 27.38
CA ASN A 463 7.41 -0.95 27.71
C ASN A 463 7.23 -2.28 26.95
N ALA A 464 8.19 -3.20 27.06
CA ALA A 464 8.18 -4.46 26.33
C ALA A 464 7.00 -5.37 26.70
N ASN A 465 6.59 -5.40 27.98
CA ASN A 465 5.50 -6.24 28.47
C ASN A 465 4.14 -5.71 28.00
N ASP A 466 3.92 -4.40 28.12
CA ASP A 466 2.68 -3.74 27.68
C ASP A 466 2.52 -3.87 26.17
N LEU A 467 3.60 -3.70 25.41
CA LEU A 467 3.60 -3.90 23.97
C LEU A 467 3.28 -5.35 23.60
N ARG A 468 3.82 -6.33 24.33
CA ARG A 468 3.52 -7.76 24.11
C ARG A 468 2.07 -8.08 24.43
N SER A 469 1.53 -7.53 25.51
CA SER A 469 0.13 -7.68 25.91
C SER A 469 -0.81 -7.09 24.85
N LEU A 470 -0.57 -5.85 24.42
CA LEU A 470 -1.33 -5.20 23.35
C LEU A 470 -1.24 -5.97 22.03
N ARG A 471 -0.06 -6.49 21.68
CA ARG A 471 0.13 -7.31 20.48
C ARG A 471 -0.69 -8.60 20.54
N THR A 472 -0.70 -9.26 21.68
CA THR A 472 -1.49 -10.49 21.91
C THR A 472 -2.98 -10.18 21.76
N LYS A 473 -3.46 -9.16 22.46
CA LYS A 473 -4.87 -8.72 22.39
C LYS A 473 -5.28 -8.33 20.97
N ALA A 474 -4.43 -7.59 20.25
CA ALA A 474 -4.71 -7.21 18.86
C ALA A 474 -4.82 -8.43 17.93
N ALA A 475 -3.96 -9.44 18.11
CA ALA A 475 -4.02 -10.67 17.33
C ALA A 475 -5.27 -11.50 17.66
N GLU A 476 -5.68 -11.55 18.92
CA GLU A 476 -6.91 -12.26 19.36
C GLU A 476 -8.16 -11.61 18.75
N LEU A 477 -8.23 -10.27 18.81
CA LEU A 477 -9.31 -9.51 18.19
C LEU A 477 -9.33 -9.72 16.67
N LEU A 478 -8.17 -9.66 16.01
CA LEU A 478 -8.07 -9.86 14.56
C LEU A 478 -8.50 -11.28 14.16
N SER A 479 -8.07 -12.30 14.91
CA SER A 479 -8.47 -13.71 14.69
C SER A 479 -9.98 -13.90 14.87
N THR A 480 -10.55 -13.27 15.89
CA THR A 480 -11.99 -13.31 16.16
C THR A 480 -12.80 -12.63 15.06
N LEU A 481 -12.28 -11.52 14.52
CA LEU A 481 -12.93 -10.75 13.46
C LEU A 481 -13.02 -11.51 12.13
N CYS A 482 -12.11 -12.44 11.85
CA CYS A 482 -12.16 -13.26 10.64
C CYS A 482 -13.50 -14.02 10.48
N ASN A 483 -14.16 -14.33 11.59
CA ASN A 483 -15.44 -15.05 11.62
C ASN A 483 -16.67 -14.13 11.75
N LYS A 484 -16.48 -12.80 11.65
CA LYS A 484 -17.54 -11.80 11.82
C LYS A 484 -17.70 -10.95 10.57
N LYS A 485 -18.93 -10.49 10.32
CA LYS A 485 -19.25 -9.61 9.21
C LYS A 485 -20.09 -8.44 9.69
N GLU A 486 -19.69 -7.21 9.33
CA GLU A 486 -20.53 -6.04 9.59
C GLU A 486 -21.87 -6.23 8.89
N THR A 487 -22.95 -6.03 9.62
CA THR A 487 -24.26 -5.87 9.01
C THR A 487 -24.24 -4.62 8.13
N ALA A 488 -24.70 -4.73 6.88
CA ALA A 488 -24.90 -3.57 6.03
C ALA A 488 -25.77 -2.57 6.79
N LYS A 489 -25.33 -1.29 6.88
CA LYS A 489 -26.14 -0.21 7.44
C LYS A 489 -27.50 -0.23 6.75
N ARG A 490 -28.53 -0.74 7.44
CA ARG A 490 -29.91 -0.51 7.02
C ARG A 490 -30.12 0.98 7.28
N LYS A 491 -30.40 1.77 6.23
CA LYS A 491 -30.99 3.09 6.46
C LYS A 491 -32.25 2.81 7.27
N VAL A 492 -32.22 3.17 8.55
CA VAL A 492 -33.41 3.11 9.40
C VAL A 492 -34.41 4.04 8.70
N ILE A 493 -35.47 3.46 8.14
CA ILE A 493 -36.63 4.23 7.74
C ILE A 493 -37.19 4.71 9.07
N ARG A 494 -37.01 6.00 9.37
CA ARG A 494 -37.76 6.67 10.43
C ARG A 494 -39.16 6.96 9.91
#